data_AF-A0A3N5Q5R3-F1
#
_entry.id   AF-A0A3N5Q5R3-F1
#
_cell.length_a   1.000
_cell.length_b   1.000
_cell.length_c   1.000
_cell.angle_alpha   90.00
_cell.angle_beta   90.00
_cell.angle_gamma   90.00
#
_symmetry.space_group_name_H-M   'P 1'
#
loop_
_entity.id
_entity.type
_entity.pdbx_description
1 polymer ?
#
loop_
_entity_poly.entity_id
_entity_poly.type
_entity_poly.pdbx_seq_one_letter_code
_entity_poly.pdbx_strand_id
1 'polypeptide(L)'
;MTKPVSGRLRFRDGIRQHYPDVLTPAAIDALEALAGFNLKRREIMHTRIERRNMRFKEGLRIGFLDPAVYIPGVGITVQQAREGRFDGSDIPHDLQRQWIQGTGPATRPRATVEAGIRNVAYALLSGADGWMFDGEDALGQVDTMSLDNQRNLSIALAGKEPFLRVAENVAAKMNAWAEGFFGHKIIKNWKQQLDFTTRIYRSRGLHLDDRHIRDGNGSGFSASIVDKALYVVNNHQTLLSQGRSIVIYLPKIQTAEEAALWNDILGALEQHLGLAAGTVKVYVLVEQIEASYQLMEIRAALACRFIGFNTGRWDYINSVADALAWDKAF
;
A
#
# COMPACT_ATOMS: atom_id res chain seq x y z
N MET A 1 -26.03 18.13 -0.49
CA MET A 1 -25.82 18.53 -1.89
C MET A 1 -24.65 17.74 -2.43
N THR A 2 -24.90 16.72 -3.23
CA THR A 2 -23.86 15.94 -3.92
C THR A 2 -23.21 16.83 -4.97
N LYS A 3 -21.90 17.09 -4.82
CA LYS A 3 -21.12 17.75 -5.87
C LYS A 3 -21.21 16.89 -7.15
N PRO A 4 -21.30 17.48 -8.34
CA PRO A 4 -21.30 16.69 -9.57
C PRO A 4 -19.98 15.92 -9.65
N VAL A 5 -20.06 14.62 -9.96
CA VAL A 5 -18.90 13.77 -10.25
C VAL A 5 -18.14 14.44 -11.39
N SER A 6 -16.97 14.97 -11.07
CA SER A 6 -16.06 15.57 -12.05
C SER A 6 -15.77 14.53 -13.15
N GLY A 7 -15.78 14.94 -14.42
CA GLY A 7 -15.50 14.05 -15.55
C GLY A 7 -14.01 13.83 -15.81
N ARG A 8 -13.14 13.88 -14.79
CA ARG A 8 -11.68 13.80 -14.99
C ARG A 8 -11.20 12.39 -15.19
N LEU A 9 -11.94 11.35 -14.79
CA LEU A 9 -11.52 9.98 -14.95
C LEU A 9 -12.43 9.21 -15.92
N ARG A 10 -11.81 8.36 -16.73
CA ARG A 10 -12.47 7.38 -17.61
C ARG A 10 -12.28 5.99 -17.03
N PHE A 11 -13.35 5.21 -17.04
CA PHE A 11 -13.38 3.85 -16.51
C PHE A 11 -13.57 2.88 -17.66
N ARG A 12 -12.89 1.74 -17.62
CA ARG A 12 -13.07 0.66 -18.59
C ARG A 12 -14.54 0.22 -18.61
N ASP A 13 -15.07 -0.01 -19.81
CA ASP A 13 -16.46 -0.39 -20.01
C ASP A 13 -16.85 -1.58 -19.14
N GLY A 14 -18.06 -1.51 -18.58
CA GLY A 14 -18.61 -2.54 -17.70
C GLY A 14 -18.04 -2.55 -16.27
N ILE A 15 -16.88 -1.94 -15.98
CA ILE A 15 -16.22 -2.18 -14.70
C ILE A 15 -17.02 -1.67 -13.50
N ARG A 16 -17.71 -0.53 -13.64
CA ARG A 16 -18.55 0.05 -12.58
C ARG A 16 -19.78 -0.82 -12.29
N GLN A 17 -20.35 -1.45 -13.32
CA GLN A 17 -21.48 -2.36 -13.18
C GLN A 17 -21.07 -3.68 -12.54
N HIS A 18 -19.85 -4.17 -12.82
CA HIS A 18 -19.34 -5.41 -12.26
C HIS A 18 -18.77 -5.25 -10.85
N TYR A 19 -18.36 -4.04 -10.45
CA TYR A 19 -17.76 -3.72 -9.15
C TYR A 19 -18.43 -2.55 -8.41
N PRO A 20 -19.76 -2.54 -8.25
CA PRO A 20 -20.47 -1.44 -7.58
C PRO A 20 -20.16 -1.35 -6.07
N ASP A 21 -19.72 -2.46 -5.48
CA ASP A 21 -19.31 -2.61 -4.08
C ASP A 21 -17.87 -2.11 -3.80
N VAL A 22 -17.04 -1.98 -4.83
CA VAL A 22 -15.67 -1.45 -4.72
C VAL A 22 -15.60 -0.02 -5.25
N LEU A 23 -16.20 0.22 -6.41
CA LEU A 23 -16.32 1.53 -7.05
C LEU A 23 -17.60 2.23 -6.59
N THR A 24 -17.75 2.34 -5.27
CA THR A 24 -18.87 3.06 -4.65
C THR A 24 -18.85 4.54 -5.04
N PRO A 25 -19.97 5.28 -4.91
CA PRO A 25 -19.97 6.73 -5.16
C PRO A 25 -18.89 7.48 -4.38
N ALA A 26 -18.71 7.15 -3.09
CA ALA A 26 -17.65 7.75 -2.26
C ALA A 26 -16.25 7.40 -2.76
N ALA A 27 -16.03 6.18 -3.26
CA ALA A 27 -14.74 5.78 -3.81
C ALA A 27 -14.43 6.53 -5.11
N ILE A 28 -15.42 6.71 -5.98
CA ILE A 28 -15.28 7.49 -7.22
C ILE A 28 -15.02 8.96 -6.90
N ASP A 29 -15.75 9.55 -5.95
CA ASP A 29 -15.55 10.94 -5.53
C ASP A 29 -14.14 11.17 -4.96
N ALA A 30 -13.63 10.23 -4.17
CA ALA A 30 -12.26 10.29 -3.66
C ALA A 30 -11.22 10.17 -4.79
N LEU A 31 -11.43 9.27 -5.75
CA LEU A 31 -10.54 9.15 -6.92
C LEU A 31 -10.49 10.45 -7.73
N GLU A 32 -11.65 11.07 -7.98
CA GLU A 32 -11.76 12.37 -8.66
C GLU A 32 -11.06 13.50 -7.88
N ALA A 33 -11.21 13.53 -6.55
CA ALA A 33 -10.55 14.49 -5.69
C ALA A 33 -9.02 14.35 -5.72
N LEU A 34 -8.51 13.11 -5.83
CA LEU A 34 -7.08 12.82 -5.90
C LEU A 34 -6.51 12.89 -7.32
N ALA A 35 -7.34 13.02 -8.36
CA ALA A 35 -6.91 12.89 -9.75
C ALA A 35 -5.80 13.88 -10.13
N GLY A 36 -5.81 15.09 -9.54
CA GLY A 36 -4.79 16.11 -9.79
C GLY A 36 -3.36 15.70 -9.45
N PHE A 37 -3.17 14.74 -8.52
CA PHE A 37 -1.85 14.24 -8.16
C PHE A 37 -1.21 13.37 -9.25
N ASN A 38 -1.97 12.88 -10.24
CA ASN A 38 -1.40 12.05 -11.30
C ASN A 38 -0.36 12.82 -12.13
N LEU A 39 -0.56 14.13 -12.33
CA LEU A 39 0.39 14.98 -13.03
C LEU A 39 1.74 15.04 -12.28
N LYS A 40 1.71 15.42 -11.00
CA LYS A 40 2.92 15.50 -10.17
C LYS A 40 3.61 14.14 -10.03
N ARG A 41 2.83 13.07 -9.91
CA ARG A 41 3.34 11.69 -9.92
C ARG A 41 4.10 11.39 -11.21
N ARG A 42 3.57 11.76 -12.39
CA ARG A 42 4.24 11.55 -13.68
C ARG A 42 5.53 12.36 -13.78
N GLU A 43 5.53 13.60 -13.32
CA GLU A 43 6.73 14.46 -13.27
C GLU A 43 7.85 13.87 -12.41
N ILE A 44 7.53 13.39 -11.20
CA ILE A 44 8.52 12.75 -10.32
C ILE A 44 9.03 11.44 -10.94
N MET A 45 8.17 10.64 -11.56
CA MET A 45 8.61 9.42 -12.26
C MET A 45 9.49 9.74 -13.47
N HIS A 46 9.22 10.82 -14.20
CA HIS A 46 10.11 11.28 -15.28
C HIS A 46 11.48 11.68 -14.73
N THR A 47 11.50 12.52 -13.70
CA THR A 47 12.73 12.99 -13.03
C THR A 47 13.56 11.82 -12.49
N ARG A 48 12.90 10.78 -11.96
CA ARG A 48 13.54 9.53 -11.52
C ARG A 48 14.27 8.84 -12.66
N ILE A 49 13.63 8.71 -13.83
CA ILE A 49 14.24 8.07 -15.01
C ILE A 49 15.38 8.93 -15.57
N GLU A 50 15.21 10.25 -15.64
CA GLU A 50 16.29 11.16 -16.07
C GLU A 50 17.52 11.05 -15.16
N ARG A 51 17.31 11.05 -13.84
CA ARG A 51 18.38 10.89 -12.85
C ARG A 51 19.12 9.56 -13.02
N ARG A 52 18.39 8.46 -13.24
CA ARG A 52 18.96 7.12 -13.50
C ARG A 52 19.78 7.10 -14.79
N ASN A 53 19.22 7.61 -15.88
CA ASN A 53 19.88 7.64 -17.19
C ASN A 53 21.15 8.51 -17.16
N MET A 54 21.09 9.67 -16.49
CA MET A 54 22.24 10.54 -16.31
C MET A 54 23.35 9.82 -15.54
N ARG A 55 23.04 9.20 -14.39
CA ARG A 55 24.02 8.43 -13.62
C ARG A 55 24.64 7.28 -14.42
N PHE A 56 23.82 6.57 -15.19
CA PHE A 56 24.30 5.49 -16.05
C PHE A 56 25.26 6.01 -17.12
N LYS A 57 24.89 7.10 -17.82
CA LYS A 57 25.70 7.69 -18.89
C LYS A 57 27.03 8.25 -18.39
N GLU A 58 27.01 8.86 -17.21
CA GLU A 58 28.18 9.54 -16.62
C GLU A 58 29.01 8.63 -15.70
N GLY A 59 28.56 7.40 -15.44
CA GLY A 59 29.23 6.49 -14.52
C GLY A 59 29.22 6.97 -13.07
N LEU A 60 28.12 7.58 -12.63
CA LEU A 60 28.00 8.15 -11.29
C LEU A 60 27.38 7.16 -10.30
N ARG A 61 28.03 7.03 -9.15
CA ARG A 61 27.51 6.28 -8.01
C ARG A 61 26.45 7.10 -7.25
N ILE A 62 25.54 6.40 -6.60
CA ILE A 62 24.58 7.03 -5.67
C ILE A 62 25.33 7.40 -4.39
N GLY A 63 25.08 8.60 -3.88
CA GLY A 63 25.67 9.11 -2.65
C GLY A 63 24.63 9.80 -1.77
N PHE A 64 25.05 10.17 -0.56
CA PHE A 64 24.22 10.95 0.36
C PHE A 64 23.98 12.35 -0.19
N LEU A 65 22.79 12.89 0.10
CA LEU A 65 22.45 14.28 -0.22
C LEU A 65 23.31 15.25 0.58
N ASP A 66 23.57 16.43 -0.01
CA ASP A 66 24.18 17.56 0.67
C ASP A 66 23.31 17.98 1.87
N PRO A 67 23.88 18.01 3.10
CA PRO A 67 23.17 18.40 4.32
C PRO A 67 22.46 19.77 4.26
N ALA A 68 22.97 20.71 3.45
CA ALA A 68 22.43 22.06 3.35
C ALA A 68 21.18 22.17 2.43
N VAL A 69 20.93 21.15 1.59
CA VAL A 69 19.84 21.17 0.63
C VAL A 69 18.49 20.96 1.32
N TYR A 70 17.48 21.71 0.90
CA TYR A 70 16.09 21.49 1.30
C TYR A 70 15.51 20.25 0.63
N ILE A 71 14.82 19.42 1.40
CA ILE A 71 14.12 18.25 0.90
C ILE A 71 12.85 18.73 0.17
N PRO A 72 12.68 18.43 -1.13
CA PRO A 72 11.50 18.84 -1.88
C PRO A 72 10.21 18.34 -1.23
N GLY A 73 9.25 19.25 -1.02
CA GLY A 73 7.93 18.93 -0.45
C GLY A 73 7.88 18.79 1.07
N VAL A 74 9.00 18.90 1.80
CA VAL A 74 9.04 18.71 3.27
C VAL A 74 9.28 20.02 4.03
N GLY A 75 9.97 20.99 3.42
CA GLY A 75 10.20 22.32 4.01
C GLY A 75 11.33 22.38 5.04
N ILE A 76 12.11 21.31 5.20
CA ILE A 76 13.32 21.27 6.03
C ILE A 76 14.53 20.80 5.22
N THR A 77 15.73 21.11 5.71
CA THR A 77 17.00 20.64 5.15
C THR A 77 17.25 19.17 5.44
N VAL A 78 18.13 18.57 4.65
CA VAL A 78 18.67 17.22 4.86
C VAL A 78 19.27 17.09 6.28
N GLN A 79 20.04 18.09 6.72
CA GLN A 79 20.61 18.10 8.07
C GLN A 79 19.52 18.13 9.15
N GLN A 80 18.50 18.97 8.99
CA GLN A 80 17.36 19.04 9.92
C GLN A 80 16.64 17.69 10.05
N ALA A 81 16.41 17.00 8.92
CA ALA A 81 15.80 15.66 8.94
C ALA A 81 16.67 14.64 9.68
N ARG A 82 17.99 14.64 9.44
CA ARG A 82 18.93 13.71 10.11
C ARG A 82 19.07 13.97 11.61
N GLU A 83 18.90 15.21 12.04
CA GLU A 83 18.86 15.61 13.45
C GLU A 83 17.49 15.38 14.10
N GLY A 84 16.48 14.93 13.35
CA GLY A 84 15.14 14.66 13.88
C GLY A 84 14.31 15.91 14.16
N ARG A 85 14.55 17.03 13.45
CA ARG A 85 13.80 18.29 13.60
C ARG A 85 12.45 18.26 12.87
N PHE A 86 11.62 17.26 13.18
CA PHE A 86 10.25 17.08 12.67
C PHE A 86 9.41 16.21 13.62
N ASP A 87 8.09 16.34 13.56
CA ASP A 87 7.19 15.53 14.39
C ASP A 87 7.01 14.11 13.83
N GLY A 88 7.20 13.11 14.68
CA GLY A 88 7.01 11.70 14.37
C GLY A 88 5.59 11.20 14.63
N SER A 89 5.32 9.94 14.27
CA SER A 89 4.07 9.27 14.63
C SER A 89 4.16 8.65 16.02
N ASP A 90 3.07 8.75 16.80
CA ASP A 90 2.79 7.75 17.83
C ASP A 90 2.57 6.39 17.17
N ILE A 91 3.02 5.31 17.80
CA ILE A 91 2.82 3.95 17.31
C ILE A 91 1.51 3.40 17.93
N PRO A 92 0.44 3.19 17.13
CA PRO A 92 -0.82 2.65 17.61
C PRO A 92 -0.66 1.28 18.27
N HIS A 93 -1.55 0.94 19.20
CA HIS A 93 -1.43 -0.29 20.00
C HIS A 93 -1.33 -1.57 19.15
N ASP A 94 -2.06 -1.65 18.03
CA ASP A 94 -2.06 -2.79 17.11
C ASP A 94 -0.80 -2.84 16.20
N LEU A 95 0.09 -1.85 16.32
CA LEU A 95 1.36 -1.75 15.59
C LEU A 95 2.59 -1.82 16.50
N GLN A 96 2.41 -1.83 17.83
CA GLN A 96 3.53 -1.95 18.79
C GLN A 96 4.21 -3.31 18.75
N ARG A 97 3.47 -4.36 18.35
CA ARG A 97 3.99 -5.72 18.17
C ARG A 97 3.77 -6.17 16.74
N GLN A 98 4.86 -6.36 16.00
CA GLN A 98 4.88 -6.79 14.60
C GLN A 98 6.09 -7.71 14.35
N TRP A 99 6.28 -8.75 15.18
CA TRP A 99 7.43 -9.65 15.08
C TRP A 99 7.32 -10.57 13.87
N ILE A 100 6.11 -11.02 13.57
CA ILE A 100 5.82 -11.85 12.41
C ILE A 100 4.75 -11.16 11.57
N GLN A 101 5.13 -10.74 10.36
CA GLN A 101 4.21 -10.30 9.32
C GLN A 101 4.17 -11.32 8.19
N GLY A 102 2.97 -11.80 7.84
CA GLY A 102 2.75 -12.57 6.63
C GLY A 102 2.44 -11.67 5.43
N THR A 103 2.56 -12.20 4.21
CA THR A 103 2.31 -11.46 2.98
C THR A 103 1.55 -12.30 1.96
N GLY A 104 0.63 -11.70 1.22
CA GLY A 104 0.02 -12.35 0.06
C GLY A 104 -1.26 -11.66 -0.40
N PRO A 105 -1.73 -11.95 -1.62
CA PRO A 105 -2.94 -11.33 -2.16
C PRO A 105 -4.20 -11.85 -1.45
N ALA A 106 -5.22 -11.00 -1.36
CA ALA A 106 -6.55 -11.33 -0.86
C ALA A 106 -7.40 -12.13 -1.88
N THR A 107 -6.84 -12.43 -3.06
CA THR A 107 -7.50 -13.21 -4.11
C THR A 107 -6.47 -13.98 -4.95
N ARG A 108 -6.95 -14.76 -5.92
CA ARG A 108 -6.14 -15.49 -6.90
C ARG A 108 -6.78 -15.39 -8.29
N PRO A 109 -6.03 -15.63 -9.39
CA PRO A 109 -6.54 -15.39 -10.73
C PRO A 109 -7.83 -16.17 -11.04
N ARG A 110 -8.82 -15.47 -11.62
CA ARG A 110 -10.09 -16.04 -12.10
C ARG A 110 -10.87 -16.81 -11.02
N ALA A 111 -10.72 -16.41 -9.75
CA ALA A 111 -11.46 -17.00 -8.64
C ALA A 111 -12.80 -16.30 -8.40
N THR A 112 -13.81 -17.07 -7.99
CA THR A 112 -15.02 -16.51 -7.38
C THR A 112 -14.69 -15.87 -6.03
N VAL A 113 -15.56 -15.00 -5.52
CA VAL A 113 -15.39 -14.37 -4.20
C VAL A 113 -15.19 -15.41 -3.11
N GLU A 114 -16.03 -16.46 -3.06
CA GLU A 114 -15.91 -17.52 -2.05
C GLU A 114 -14.59 -18.30 -2.14
N ALA A 115 -14.06 -18.51 -3.35
CA ALA A 115 -12.79 -19.20 -3.55
C ALA A 115 -11.58 -18.30 -3.25
N GLY A 116 -11.64 -17.02 -3.61
CA GLY A 116 -10.54 -16.05 -3.43
C GLY A 116 -10.39 -15.58 -1.98
N ILE A 117 -11.50 -15.29 -1.31
CA ILE A 117 -11.51 -14.75 0.07
C ILE A 117 -10.95 -15.75 1.10
N ARG A 118 -10.80 -17.03 0.73
CA ARG A 118 -10.06 -18.03 1.51
C ARG A 118 -8.65 -17.58 1.86
N ASN A 119 -7.97 -16.85 0.98
CA ASN A 119 -6.64 -16.31 1.27
C ASN A 119 -6.68 -15.36 2.48
N VAL A 120 -7.71 -14.51 2.56
CA VAL A 120 -7.91 -13.60 3.70
C VAL A 120 -8.19 -14.38 4.98
N ALA A 121 -8.99 -15.44 4.90
CA ALA A 121 -9.25 -16.30 6.06
C ALA A 121 -7.97 -16.98 6.57
N TYR A 122 -7.16 -17.58 5.70
CA TYR A 122 -5.86 -18.17 6.10
C TYR A 122 -4.93 -17.14 6.73
N ALA A 123 -4.87 -15.94 6.14
CA ALA A 123 -4.07 -14.83 6.63
C ALA A 123 -4.45 -14.45 8.07
N LEU A 124 -5.74 -14.16 8.31
CA LEU A 124 -6.22 -13.70 9.62
C LEU A 124 -6.29 -14.81 10.68
N LEU A 125 -6.33 -16.08 10.27
CA LEU A 125 -6.28 -17.23 11.17
C LEU A 125 -4.86 -17.74 11.45
N SER A 126 -3.84 -17.19 10.78
CA SER A 126 -2.45 -17.67 10.86
C SER A 126 -1.80 -17.48 12.23
N GLY A 127 -2.27 -16.50 13.01
CA GLY A 127 -1.62 -16.08 14.26
C GLY A 127 -0.41 -15.16 14.06
N ALA A 128 -0.15 -14.68 12.83
CA ALA A 128 0.80 -13.62 12.58
C ALA A 128 0.34 -12.30 13.25
N ASP A 129 1.29 -11.50 13.74
CA ASP A 129 0.99 -10.20 14.37
C ASP A 129 0.42 -9.21 13.34
N GLY A 130 0.84 -9.33 12.08
CA GLY A 130 0.31 -8.56 10.96
C GLY A 130 0.24 -9.38 9.67
N TRP A 131 -0.63 -8.97 8.76
CA TRP A 131 -0.65 -9.51 7.41
C TRP A 131 -0.74 -8.39 6.38
N MET A 132 0.24 -8.34 5.49
CA MET A 132 0.29 -7.44 4.36
C MET A 132 -0.45 -8.07 3.17
N PHE A 133 -1.67 -7.63 2.96
CA PHE A 133 -2.45 -7.95 1.77
C PHE A 133 -1.90 -7.21 0.57
N ASP A 134 -1.42 -8.00 -0.39
CA ASP A 134 -0.62 -7.44 -1.47
C ASP A 134 -1.48 -7.04 -2.67
N GLY A 135 -1.33 -5.79 -3.10
CA GLY A 135 -1.84 -5.27 -4.37
C GLY A 135 -0.77 -5.15 -5.46
N GLU A 136 0.49 -5.47 -5.12
CA GLU A 136 1.68 -5.16 -5.91
C GLU A 136 2.34 -6.46 -6.44
N ASP A 137 3.59 -6.79 -6.11
CA ASP A 137 4.34 -7.86 -6.80
C ASP A 137 3.71 -9.26 -6.74
N ALA A 138 3.05 -9.63 -5.64
CA ALA A 138 2.40 -10.94 -5.51
C ALA A 138 0.98 -10.95 -6.11
N LEU A 139 0.44 -9.79 -6.51
CA LEU A 139 -0.86 -9.72 -7.16
C LEU A 139 -0.72 -9.66 -8.68
N GLY A 140 -1.04 -10.78 -9.32
CA GLY A 140 -1.15 -10.83 -10.77
C GLY A 140 -2.08 -9.74 -11.31
N GLN A 141 -1.62 -8.96 -12.29
CA GLN A 141 -2.42 -7.92 -12.95
C GLN A 141 -3.27 -8.51 -14.10
N VAL A 142 -3.88 -9.67 -13.85
CA VAL A 142 -4.71 -10.41 -14.82
C VAL A 142 -6.16 -9.97 -14.66
N ASP A 143 -6.83 -9.69 -15.77
CA ASP A 143 -8.24 -9.31 -15.85
C ASP A 143 -8.63 -8.18 -14.88
N THR A 144 -9.27 -8.51 -13.77
CA THR A 144 -9.80 -7.58 -12.75
C THR A 144 -9.28 -7.89 -11.35
N MET A 145 -8.18 -8.65 -11.25
CA MET A 145 -7.66 -9.13 -9.97
C MET A 145 -7.39 -8.02 -8.95
N SER A 146 -6.98 -6.81 -9.37
CA SER A 146 -6.82 -5.66 -8.48
C SER A 146 -8.13 -5.28 -7.78
N LEU A 147 -9.25 -5.33 -8.48
CA LEU A 147 -10.57 -5.03 -7.93
C LEU A 147 -11.13 -6.21 -7.13
N ASP A 148 -10.86 -7.45 -7.52
CA ASP A 148 -11.21 -8.63 -6.72
C ASP A 148 -10.47 -8.64 -5.38
N ASN A 149 -9.21 -8.19 -5.37
CA ASN A 149 -8.42 -8.02 -4.16
C ASN A 149 -9.10 -7.03 -3.20
N GLN A 150 -9.49 -5.86 -3.71
CA GLN A 150 -10.20 -4.82 -2.95
C GLN A 150 -11.57 -5.29 -2.44
N ARG A 151 -12.34 -5.99 -3.27
CA ARG A 151 -13.63 -6.59 -2.90
C ARG A 151 -13.50 -7.55 -1.74
N ASN A 152 -12.56 -8.50 -1.85
CA ASN A 152 -12.38 -9.52 -0.82
C ASN A 152 -11.95 -8.91 0.51
N LEU A 153 -11.11 -7.87 0.49
CA LEU A 153 -10.75 -7.12 1.69
C LEU A 153 -11.95 -6.38 2.28
N SER A 154 -12.73 -5.65 1.48
CA SER A 154 -13.93 -4.95 1.95
C SER A 154 -14.93 -5.89 2.64
N ILE A 155 -15.18 -7.06 2.04
CA ILE A 155 -16.08 -8.08 2.62
C ILE A 155 -15.50 -8.65 3.92
N ALA A 156 -14.23 -9.05 3.91
CA ALA A 156 -13.61 -9.73 5.04
C ALA A 156 -13.41 -8.81 6.26
N LEU A 157 -12.94 -7.59 6.04
CA LEU A 157 -12.69 -6.61 7.11
C LEU A 157 -14.01 -6.16 7.76
N ALA A 158 -15.09 -6.11 6.99
CA ALA A 158 -16.44 -5.86 7.50
C ALA A 158 -17.11 -7.09 8.15
N GLY A 159 -16.47 -8.27 8.13
CA GLY A 159 -17.04 -9.50 8.68
C GLY A 159 -18.34 -9.93 7.98
N LYS A 160 -18.51 -9.61 6.69
CA LYS A 160 -19.73 -9.89 5.93
C LYS A 160 -19.69 -11.29 5.31
N GLU A 161 -20.85 -11.90 5.09
CA GLU A 161 -20.91 -13.12 4.26
C GLU A 161 -20.41 -12.85 2.83
N PRO A 162 -19.71 -13.81 2.18
CA PRO A 162 -19.48 -15.18 2.64
C PRO A 162 -18.27 -15.37 3.58
N PHE A 163 -17.62 -14.29 4.06
CA PHE A 163 -16.34 -14.40 4.76
C PHE A 163 -16.42 -15.23 6.05
N LEU A 164 -17.42 -14.99 6.91
CA LEU A 164 -17.51 -15.69 8.20
C LEU A 164 -17.66 -17.20 8.01
N ARG A 165 -18.57 -17.62 7.11
CA ARG A 165 -18.71 -19.03 6.71
C ARG A 165 -17.42 -19.60 6.13
N VAL A 166 -16.70 -18.84 5.30
CA VAL A 166 -15.41 -19.29 4.73
C VAL A 166 -14.35 -19.43 5.82
N ALA A 167 -14.26 -18.48 6.75
CA ALA A 167 -13.29 -18.47 7.84
C ALA A 167 -13.49 -19.64 8.80
N GLU A 168 -14.74 -19.94 9.19
CA GLU A 168 -15.07 -21.12 10.00
C GLU A 168 -14.60 -22.42 9.32
N ASN A 169 -14.90 -22.58 8.04
CA ASN A 169 -14.47 -23.74 7.26
C ASN A 169 -12.94 -23.83 7.13
N VAL A 170 -12.25 -22.70 6.98
CA VAL A 170 -10.79 -22.66 6.94
C VAL A 170 -10.20 -23.05 8.29
N ALA A 171 -10.72 -22.52 9.40
CA ALA A 171 -10.28 -22.87 10.75
C ALA A 171 -10.46 -24.37 11.04
N ALA A 172 -11.60 -24.95 10.65
CA ALA A 172 -11.85 -26.38 10.80
C ALA A 172 -10.81 -27.22 10.03
N LYS A 173 -10.48 -26.83 8.79
CA LYS A 173 -9.45 -27.51 7.99
C LYS A 173 -8.04 -27.36 8.57
N MET A 174 -7.69 -26.17 9.06
CA MET A 174 -6.40 -25.94 9.74
C MET A 174 -6.26 -26.79 11.00
N ASN A 175 -7.32 -26.90 11.80
CA ASN A 175 -7.33 -27.75 12.98
C ASN A 175 -7.27 -29.24 12.64
N ALA A 176 -7.98 -29.72 11.61
CA ALA A 176 -7.89 -31.11 11.19
C ALA A 176 -6.47 -31.49 10.75
N TRP A 177 -5.79 -30.61 10.00
CA TRP A 177 -4.38 -30.81 9.64
C TRP A 177 -3.48 -30.79 10.89
N ALA A 178 -3.68 -29.83 11.80
CA ALA A 178 -2.89 -29.69 13.01
C ALA A 178 -3.07 -30.86 13.99
N GLU A 179 -4.27 -31.43 14.11
CA GLU A 179 -4.48 -32.65 14.91
C GLU A 179 -3.71 -33.83 14.32
N GLY A 180 -3.70 -33.98 12.99
CA GLY A 180 -2.94 -35.03 12.32
C GLY A 180 -1.42 -34.86 12.44
N PHE A 181 -0.92 -33.62 12.46
CA PHE A 181 0.52 -33.33 12.45
C PHE A 181 1.11 -33.06 13.84
N PHE A 182 0.44 -32.25 14.66
CA PHE A 182 0.87 -31.84 16.00
C PHE A 182 0.15 -32.56 17.14
N GLY A 183 -0.91 -33.33 16.87
CA GLY A 183 -1.70 -34.00 17.90
C GLY A 183 -2.66 -33.09 18.68
N HIS A 184 -2.80 -31.82 18.29
CA HIS A 184 -3.74 -30.89 18.92
C HIS A 184 -4.23 -29.79 17.96
N LYS A 185 -5.36 -29.17 18.30
CA LYS A 185 -5.88 -27.98 17.60
C LYS A 185 -4.97 -26.77 17.81
N ILE A 186 -4.82 -25.94 16.78
CA ILE A 186 -4.07 -24.69 16.82
C ILE A 186 -4.97 -23.46 16.93
N ILE A 187 -6.25 -23.57 16.55
CA ILE A 187 -7.25 -22.50 16.65
C ILE A 187 -8.35 -22.96 17.60
N LYS A 188 -8.37 -22.40 18.82
CA LYS A 188 -9.39 -22.71 19.84
C LYS A 188 -10.71 -21.98 19.59
N ASN A 189 -10.63 -20.69 19.27
CA ASN A 189 -11.77 -19.84 18.95
C ASN A 189 -11.45 -19.05 17.67
N TRP A 190 -12.02 -19.46 16.55
CA TRP A 190 -11.71 -18.86 15.25
C TRP A 190 -12.18 -17.41 15.16
N LYS A 191 -13.30 -17.05 15.79
CA LYS A 191 -13.81 -15.66 15.78
C LYS A 191 -12.85 -14.73 16.50
N GLN A 192 -12.39 -15.11 17.69
CA GLN A 192 -11.40 -14.36 18.44
C GLN A 192 -10.05 -14.33 17.71
N GLN A 193 -9.66 -15.43 17.06
CA GLN A 193 -8.41 -15.50 16.29
C GLN A 193 -8.40 -14.50 15.13
N LEU A 194 -9.53 -14.31 14.44
CA LEU A 194 -9.65 -13.32 13.37
C LEU A 194 -9.35 -11.90 13.87
N ASP A 195 -9.53 -11.62 15.16
CA ASP A 195 -9.30 -10.28 15.69
C ASP A 195 -7.83 -9.94 15.96
N PHE A 196 -6.96 -10.95 16.02
CA PHE A 196 -5.57 -10.80 16.43
C PHE A 196 -4.70 -10.08 15.41
N THR A 197 -4.73 -10.51 14.15
CA THR A 197 -3.76 -10.08 13.12
C THR A 197 -4.04 -8.67 12.60
N THR A 198 -3.05 -7.77 12.68
CA THR A 198 -3.16 -6.41 12.11
C THR A 198 -3.28 -6.48 10.59
N ARG A 199 -4.23 -5.74 10.02
CA ARG A 199 -4.50 -5.76 8.57
C ARG A 199 -3.77 -4.63 7.90
N ILE A 200 -2.89 -4.99 6.98
CA ILE A 200 -2.00 -4.05 6.30
C ILE A 200 -2.21 -4.23 4.80
N TYR A 201 -2.19 -3.15 4.04
CA TYR A 201 -2.36 -3.21 2.59
C TYR A 201 -1.15 -2.66 1.85
N ARG A 202 -0.61 -3.38 0.87
CA ARG A 202 0.46 -2.85 -0.01
C ARG A 202 -0.14 -2.42 -1.33
N SER A 203 -0.14 -1.11 -1.60
CA SER A 203 -0.59 -0.55 -2.88
C SER A 203 0.48 -0.68 -3.95
N ARG A 204 0.10 -0.68 -5.23
CA ARG A 204 1.05 -0.59 -6.36
C ARG A 204 1.95 0.64 -6.27
N GLY A 205 3.20 0.49 -6.68
CA GLY A 205 4.21 1.56 -6.63
C GLY A 205 3.94 2.70 -7.62
N LEU A 206 4.57 3.86 -7.37
CA LEU A 206 4.32 5.10 -8.12
C LEU A 206 4.58 4.99 -9.63
N HIS A 207 5.26 3.97 -10.11
CA HIS A 207 5.57 3.79 -11.54
C HIS A 207 4.46 3.08 -12.33
N LEU A 208 3.45 2.51 -11.67
CA LEU A 208 2.42 1.69 -12.33
C LEU A 208 1.15 2.49 -12.63
N ASP A 209 0.67 2.40 -13.87
CA ASP A 209 -0.65 2.90 -14.28
C ASP A 209 -1.72 1.82 -14.07
N ASP A 210 -2.94 2.26 -13.76
CA ASP A 210 -4.08 1.36 -13.59
C ASP A 210 -4.62 0.87 -14.94
N ARG A 211 -5.04 -0.40 -14.99
CA ARG A 211 -5.56 -1.03 -16.22
C ARG A 211 -7.03 -0.70 -16.48
N HIS A 212 -7.74 -0.15 -15.52
CA HIS A 212 -9.19 0.07 -15.57
C HIS A 212 -9.58 1.54 -15.51
N ILE A 213 -8.68 2.40 -15.00
CA ILE A 213 -8.94 3.82 -14.82
C ILE A 213 -7.88 4.61 -15.59
N ARG A 214 -8.34 5.63 -16.31
CA ARG A 214 -7.52 6.54 -17.11
C ARG A 214 -7.92 7.98 -16.80
N ASP A 215 -7.04 8.91 -17.11
CA ASP A 215 -7.38 10.33 -17.12
C ASP A 215 -8.39 10.64 -18.24
N GLY A 216 -9.04 11.80 -18.12
CA GLY A 216 -10.06 12.30 -19.03
C GLY A 216 -9.56 12.51 -20.46
N ASN A 217 -8.25 12.64 -20.64
CA ASN A 217 -7.57 12.70 -21.93
C ASN A 217 -7.18 11.31 -22.50
N GLY A 218 -7.46 10.23 -21.77
CA GLY A 218 -7.14 8.85 -22.16
C GLY A 218 -5.74 8.36 -21.75
N SER A 219 -4.92 9.20 -21.11
CA SER A 219 -3.63 8.77 -20.56
C SER A 219 -3.77 7.91 -19.30
N GLY A 220 -2.73 7.15 -18.95
CA GLY A 220 -2.75 6.25 -17.80
C GLY A 220 -2.89 6.99 -16.47
N PHE A 221 -3.76 6.47 -15.60
CA PHE A 221 -3.98 6.99 -14.25
C PHE A 221 -3.18 6.18 -13.22
N SER A 222 -2.70 6.83 -12.16
CA SER A 222 -1.85 6.18 -11.15
C SER A 222 -2.55 5.01 -10.44
N ALA A 223 -2.02 3.80 -10.58
CA ALA A 223 -2.45 2.62 -9.83
C ALA A 223 -2.30 2.83 -8.31
N SER A 224 -1.25 3.52 -7.88
CA SER A 224 -1.03 3.89 -6.49
C SER A 224 -2.16 4.73 -5.91
N ILE A 225 -2.75 5.65 -6.69
CA ILE A 225 -3.90 6.45 -6.26
C ILE A 225 -5.14 5.58 -6.17
N VAL A 226 -5.38 4.76 -7.19
CA VAL A 226 -6.51 3.82 -7.22
C VAL A 226 -6.51 2.92 -5.99
N ASP A 227 -5.41 2.21 -5.76
CA ASP A 227 -5.32 1.17 -4.73
C ASP A 227 -5.59 1.70 -3.32
N LYS A 228 -5.01 2.85 -2.96
CA LYS A 228 -5.19 3.42 -1.62
C LYS A 228 -6.54 4.09 -1.45
N ALA A 229 -7.06 4.77 -2.48
CA ALA A 229 -8.38 5.37 -2.41
C ALA A 229 -9.43 4.27 -2.21
N LEU A 230 -9.38 3.20 -3.00
CA LEU A 230 -10.31 2.07 -2.86
C LEU A 230 -10.16 1.39 -1.49
N TYR A 231 -8.94 1.15 -1.03
CA TYR A 231 -8.71 0.48 0.25
C TYR A 231 -9.21 1.35 1.43
N VAL A 232 -8.78 2.61 1.52
CA VAL A 232 -9.14 3.48 2.65
C VAL A 232 -10.63 3.81 2.63
N VAL A 233 -11.19 4.23 1.49
CA VAL A 233 -12.61 4.62 1.42
C VAL A 233 -13.52 3.48 1.82
N ASN A 234 -13.28 2.27 1.32
CA ASN A 234 -14.18 1.14 1.57
C ASN A 234 -13.99 0.50 2.95
N ASN A 235 -12.90 0.79 3.67
CA ASN A 235 -12.58 0.12 4.94
C ASN A 235 -12.43 1.05 6.15
N HIS A 236 -12.22 2.36 5.99
CA HIS A 236 -11.88 3.25 7.10
C HIS A 236 -12.92 3.23 8.22
N GLN A 237 -14.21 3.36 7.92
CA GLN A 237 -15.27 3.36 8.95
C GLN A 237 -15.27 2.05 9.75
N THR A 238 -15.16 0.93 9.05
CA THR A 238 -15.12 -0.40 9.64
C THR A 238 -13.90 -0.56 10.55
N LEU A 239 -12.71 -0.26 10.05
CA LEU A 239 -11.46 -0.40 10.82
C LEU A 239 -11.47 0.50 12.05
N LEU A 240 -11.84 1.78 11.89
CA LEU A 240 -11.87 2.74 13.00
C LEU A 240 -12.93 2.39 14.05
N SER A 241 -14.12 1.93 13.65
CA SER A 241 -15.15 1.50 14.62
C SER A 241 -14.77 0.24 15.39
N GLN A 242 -13.84 -0.56 14.85
CA GLN A 242 -13.23 -1.71 15.53
C GLN A 242 -11.98 -1.32 16.36
N GLY A 243 -11.63 -0.03 16.40
CA GLY A 243 -10.41 0.44 17.07
C GLY A 243 -9.11 0.04 16.37
N ARG A 244 -9.14 -0.29 15.07
CA ARG A 244 -7.99 -0.74 14.29
C ARG A 244 -7.36 0.39 13.48
N SER A 245 -6.05 0.30 13.29
CA SER A 245 -5.29 1.21 12.44
C SER A 245 -5.59 0.96 10.95
N ILE A 246 -5.52 2.03 10.14
CA ILE A 246 -5.50 1.95 8.68
C ILE A 246 -4.04 2.00 8.24
N VAL A 247 -3.51 0.90 7.72
CA VAL A 247 -2.07 0.73 7.52
C VAL A 247 -1.75 0.42 6.06
N ILE A 248 -0.82 1.17 5.48
CA ILE A 248 -0.38 1.00 4.09
C ILE A 248 1.13 0.76 4.03
N TYR A 249 1.54 -0.28 3.30
CA TYR A 249 2.93 -0.47 2.89
C TYR A 249 3.18 0.26 1.57
N LEU A 250 4.21 1.11 1.55
CA LEU A 250 4.63 1.90 0.40
C LEU A 250 5.84 1.23 -0.28
N PRO A 251 5.67 0.66 -1.49
CA PRO A 251 6.74 -0.03 -2.18
C PRO A 251 7.59 0.90 -3.06
N LYS A 252 8.82 0.46 -3.30
CA LYS A 252 9.71 0.95 -4.35
C LYS A 252 9.91 2.48 -4.37
N ILE A 253 9.88 3.13 -3.19
CA ILE A 253 10.29 4.53 -3.04
C ILE A 253 11.81 4.62 -3.26
N GLN A 254 12.28 5.60 -4.02
CA GLN A 254 13.73 5.87 -4.18
C GLN A 254 14.20 7.13 -3.46
N THR A 255 13.33 8.11 -3.23
CA THR A 255 13.74 9.42 -2.71
C THR A 255 12.74 9.97 -1.70
N ALA A 256 13.19 10.93 -0.89
CA ALA A 256 12.32 11.66 0.03
C ALA A 256 11.24 12.49 -0.69
N GLU A 257 11.50 12.97 -1.91
CA GLU A 257 10.48 13.66 -2.73
C GLU A 257 9.34 12.71 -3.12
N GLU A 258 9.66 11.45 -3.48
CA GLU A 258 8.63 10.43 -3.73
C GLU A 258 7.81 10.15 -2.46
N ALA A 259 8.46 10.12 -1.28
CA ALA A 259 7.79 9.97 0.00
C ALA A 259 6.91 11.19 0.36
N ALA A 260 7.35 12.41 0.03
CA ALA A 260 6.55 13.62 0.20
C ALA A 260 5.29 13.60 -0.67
N LEU A 261 5.40 13.14 -1.93
CA LEU A 261 4.22 12.92 -2.78
C LEU A 261 3.25 11.90 -2.15
N TRP A 262 3.75 10.81 -1.57
CA TRP A 262 2.89 9.88 -0.83
C TRP A 262 2.18 10.56 0.34
N ASN A 263 2.90 11.37 1.11
CA ASN A 263 2.32 12.13 2.21
C ASN A 263 1.21 13.07 1.74
N ASP A 264 1.42 13.80 0.65
CA ASP A 264 0.43 14.72 0.09
C ASP A 264 -0.83 14.00 -0.38
N ILE A 265 -0.68 12.88 -1.10
CA ILE A 265 -1.84 12.14 -1.59
C ILE A 265 -2.63 11.54 -0.42
N LEU A 266 -1.96 11.00 0.60
CA LEU A 266 -2.62 10.45 1.79
C LEU A 266 -3.28 11.55 2.63
N GLY A 267 -2.63 12.70 2.79
CA GLY A 267 -3.19 13.86 3.49
C GLY A 267 -4.42 14.42 2.78
N ALA A 268 -4.40 14.50 1.46
CA ALA A 268 -5.57 14.90 0.67
C ALA A 268 -6.72 13.89 0.78
N LEU A 269 -6.42 12.60 0.86
CA LEU A 269 -7.43 11.56 1.07
C LEU A 269 -8.04 11.63 2.47
N GLU A 270 -7.22 11.83 3.50
CA GLU A 270 -7.67 12.06 4.88
C GLU A 270 -8.58 13.29 4.95
N GLN A 271 -8.15 14.41 4.37
CA GLN A 271 -8.95 15.64 4.31
C GLN A 271 -10.28 15.42 3.57
N HIS A 272 -10.26 14.74 2.43
CA HIS A 272 -11.46 14.44 1.65
C HIS A 272 -12.47 13.62 2.46
N LEU A 273 -11.99 12.68 3.27
CA LEU A 273 -12.81 11.82 4.12
C LEU A 273 -13.14 12.43 5.49
N GLY A 274 -12.61 13.61 5.81
CA GLY A 274 -12.78 14.24 7.12
C GLY A 274 -12.05 13.51 8.25
N LEU A 275 -10.99 12.77 7.94
CA LEU A 275 -10.13 12.08 8.91
C LEU A 275 -9.07 13.04 9.46
N ALA A 276 -8.63 12.80 10.69
CA ALA A 276 -7.51 13.55 11.26
C ALA A 276 -6.22 13.28 10.46
N ALA A 277 -5.35 14.27 10.37
CA ALA A 277 -4.06 14.13 9.69
C ALA A 277 -3.23 13.00 10.34
N GLY A 278 -2.67 12.11 9.52
CA GLY A 278 -1.89 10.98 10.00
C GLY A 278 -2.73 9.82 10.57
N THR A 279 -4.04 9.79 10.29
CA THR A 279 -4.90 8.62 10.58
C THR A 279 -4.43 7.40 9.81
N VAL A 280 -4.05 7.57 8.54
CA VAL A 280 -3.46 6.50 7.72
C VAL A 280 -1.98 6.39 8.06
N LYS A 281 -1.59 5.24 8.60
CA LYS A 281 -0.22 4.90 8.99
C LYS A 281 0.50 4.17 7.87
N VAL A 282 1.82 4.35 7.80
CA VAL A 282 2.62 3.79 6.71
C VAL A 282 3.89 3.07 7.18
N TYR A 283 4.17 1.96 6.50
CA TYR A 283 5.50 1.36 6.44
C TYR A 283 6.11 1.62 5.07
N VAL A 284 7.43 1.72 5.01
CA VAL A 284 8.17 1.91 3.75
C VAL A 284 9.06 0.71 3.49
N LEU A 285 8.97 0.11 2.30
CA LEU A 285 9.94 -0.90 1.86
C LEU A 285 11.23 -0.21 1.42
N VAL A 286 12.31 -0.46 2.16
CA VAL A 286 13.69 -0.15 1.75
C VAL A 286 14.14 -1.27 0.81
N GLU A 287 13.69 -1.17 -0.43
CA GLU A 287 13.92 -2.16 -1.48
C GLU A 287 14.45 -1.53 -2.79
N GLN A 288 14.90 -0.27 -2.69
CA GLN A 288 15.58 0.43 -3.76
C GLN A 288 16.86 1.03 -3.17
N ILE A 289 18.00 0.81 -3.82
CA ILE A 289 19.31 1.19 -3.26
C ILE A 289 19.38 2.68 -2.95
N GLU A 290 18.74 3.53 -3.77
CA GLU A 290 18.73 4.99 -3.56
C GLU A 290 18.05 5.39 -2.24
N ALA A 291 17.01 4.66 -1.80
CA ALA A 291 16.33 4.96 -0.55
C ALA A 291 17.25 4.81 0.67
N SER A 292 18.26 3.95 0.59
CA SER A 292 19.23 3.75 1.69
C SER A 292 20.10 4.99 1.95
N TYR A 293 20.21 5.90 0.98
CA TYR A 293 20.91 7.17 1.12
C TYR A 293 20.01 8.32 1.61
N GLN A 294 18.72 8.05 1.83
CA GLN A 294 17.71 9.07 2.16
C GLN A 294 16.73 8.61 3.27
N LEU A 295 17.11 7.66 4.13
CA LEU A 295 16.17 7.07 5.11
C LEU A 295 15.62 8.10 6.10
N MET A 296 16.45 9.02 6.58
CA MET A 296 15.98 10.04 7.54
C MET A 296 15.12 11.10 6.87
N GLU A 297 15.42 11.40 5.61
CA GLU A 297 14.70 12.34 4.77
C GLU A 297 13.33 11.77 4.36
N ILE A 298 13.26 10.48 4.01
CA ILE A 298 12.01 9.74 3.77
C ILE A 298 11.16 9.69 5.04
N ARG A 299 11.77 9.40 6.19
CA ARG A 299 11.09 9.42 7.48
C ARG A 299 10.51 10.80 7.79
N ALA A 300 11.29 11.87 7.57
CA ALA A 300 10.83 13.24 7.75
C ALA A 300 9.68 13.62 6.81
N ALA A 301 9.75 13.19 5.54
CA ALA A 301 8.70 13.44 4.55
C ALA A 301 7.35 12.79 4.91
N LEU A 302 7.39 11.63 5.59
CA LEU A 302 6.20 10.91 6.04
C LEU A 302 5.79 11.26 7.48
N ALA A 303 6.63 11.95 8.25
CA ALA A 303 6.30 12.58 9.54
C ALA A 303 5.35 11.76 10.44
N CYS A 304 4.18 12.33 10.75
CA CYS A 304 3.18 11.80 11.69
C CYS A 304 2.46 10.51 11.23
N ARG A 305 2.68 10.05 10.00
CA ARG A 305 2.15 8.76 9.51
C ARG A 305 3.19 7.65 9.49
N PHE A 306 4.48 7.96 9.59
CA PHE A 306 5.54 6.96 9.48
C PHE A 306 5.59 6.04 10.71
N ILE A 307 5.52 4.72 10.47
CA ILE A 307 5.65 3.69 11.52
C ILE A 307 7.01 3.02 11.49
N GLY A 308 7.50 2.65 10.30
CA GLY A 308 8.76 1.91 10.21
C GLY A 308 9.19 1.57 8.79
N PHE A 309 10.40 1.05 8.71
CA PHE A 309 10.99 0.49 7.49
C PHE A 309 10.88 -1.03 7.48
N ASN A 310 10.79 -1.59 6.27
CA ASN A 310 10.93 -3.02 6.01
C ASN A 310 12.04 -3.22 4.96
N THR A 311 12.88 -4.23 5.11
CA THR A 311 13.95 -4.53 4.16
C THR A 311 13.57 -5.67 3.22
N GLY A 312 13.57 -5.41 1.92
CA GLY A 312 13.40 -6.43 0.89
C GLY A 312 14.75 -6.92 0.35
N ARG A 313 14.86 -8.20 -0.03
CA ARG A 313 16.09 -8.75 -0.63
C ARG A 313 16.10 -8.59 -2.16
N TRP A 314 15.12 -9.17 -2.84
CA TRP A 314 15.15 -9.33 -4.30
C TRP A 314 15.06 -8.01 -5.06
N ASP A 315 14.09 -7.17 -4.70
CA ASP A 315 13.97 -5.82 -5.27
C ASP A 315 15.21 -4.96 -4.98
N TYR A 316 15.78 -5.09 -3.78
CA TYR A 316 16.97 -4.33 -3.41
C TYR A 316 18.17 -4.72 -4.26
N ILE A 317 18.49 -6.01 -4.37
CA ILE A 317 19.63 -6.45 -5.18
C ILE A 317 19.42 -6.18 -6.67
N ASN A 318 18.17 -6.27 -7.17
CA ASN A 318 17.83 -5.87 -8.52
C ASN A 318 18.06 -4.37 -8.72
N SER A 319 17.66 -3.54 -7.75
CA SER A 319 17.92 -2.11 -7.76
C SER A 319 19.41 -1.76 -7.69
N VAL A 320 20.22 -2.55 -6.98
CA VAL A 320 21.69 -2.40 -6.96
C VAL A 320 22.27 -2.72 -8.35
N ALA A 321 21.87 -3.85 -8.94
CA ALA A 321 22.32 -4.26 -10.27
C ALA A 321 21.96 -3.21 -11.33
N ASP A 322 20.74 -2.70 -11.32
CA ASP A 322 20.28 -1.61 -12.20
C ASP A 322 21.12 -0.32 -12.01
N ALA A 323 21.39 0.06 -10.76
CA ALA A 323 22.17 1.27 -10.45
C ALA A 323 23.66 1.18 -10.84
N LEU A 324 24.21 -0.04 -10.94
CA LEU A 324 25.62 -0.30 -11.23
C LEU A 324 25.84 -0.93 -12.60
N ALA A 325 24.80 -1.05 -13.44
CA ALA A 325 24.89 -1.70 -14.75
C ALA A 325 25.88 -1.04 -15.74
N TRP A 326 26.36 0.18 -15.44
CA TRP A 326 27.39 0.87 -16.21
C TRP A 326 28.82 0.45 -15.81
N ASP A 327 29.01 -0.09 -14.61
CA ASP A 327 30.31 -0.48 -14.04
C ASP A 327 30.64 -1.92 -14.44
N LYS A 328 31.56 -2.11 -15.39
CA LYS A 328 31.95 -3.45 -15.89
C LYS A 328 32.67 -4.31 -14.85
N ALA A 329 33.13 -3.72 -13.74
CA ALA A 329 33.81 -4.44 -12.67
C ALA A 329 32.86 -4.89 -11.55
N PHE A 330 31.59 -4.48 -11.60
CA PHE A 330 30.54 -4.93 -10.70
C PHE A 330 30.05 -6.34 -11.06
#